data_AF-A0A8T9B296-F1
#
_entry.id   AF-A0A8T9B296-F1
#
_cell.length_a   1.000
_cell.length_b   1.000
_cell.length_c   1.000
_cell.angle_alpha   90.00
_cell.angle_beta   90.00
_cell.angle_gamma   90.00
#
_symmetry.space_group_name_H-M   'P 1'
#
loop_
_entity.id
_entity.type
_entity.pdbx_description
1 polymer ?
#
loop_
_entity_poly.entity_id
_entity_poly.type
_entity_poly.pdbx_seq_one_letter_code
_entity_poly.pdbx_strand_id
1 'polypeptide(L)'
;MAAIGSQYQNTPEARTAGSELNELCRKSFDLCPTWNLKTMQAIFLTEIFTLFRGRKPIVRLSKPFEALYRRLLESSGQDYIPTPCTSPGNAPSVESLLDRFVTQPNNQVHQSQDVQSEWLQWVDNEARQRLLGACFIFDLHQSIYHQQPRSKASRINPGHFYQPCLESLWNAGTSSEWQAQQSQSNHAPQQLQFIEHDLTAQSNFGGTPYSECLSVSFFANRLPTREDSIYLTDRQLYHPGVASLETLFPTSPLALTYLALNHTPLHDLLAIAGDTWIFGKKITPPSAFTDASQRLKIWSSSIAAAQATQHACRVLSLTLNCQPSCITDYWSVYVSVLICWAFGHRFQTSISAGGSGTLSRNNSSSALSSMDDDGAQVQSADDVRLKALTYIEGMLALSVEDLLVNHTASLKGDTSGVIVAVRQRLELESVGGTCSLLVDCIGVLSKISKSGKGKWF
;
A
#
# COMPACT_ATOMS: atom_id res chain seq x y z
N MET A 1 0.12 7.96 18.35
CA MET A 1 -0.49 6.63 18.60
C MET A 1 -2.01 6.71 18.77
N ALA A 2 -2.55 7.40 19.77
CA ALA A 2 -4.01 7.50 19.98
C ALA A 2 -4.78 7.96 18.74
N ALA A 3 -4.26 8.95 18.00
CA ALA A 3 -4.81 9.36 16.70
C ALA A 3 -4.92 8.18 15.71
N ILE A 4 -3.86 7.40 15.51
CA ILE A 4 -3.89 6.19 14.67
C ILE A 4 -4.84 5.14 15.24
N GLY A 5 -4.88 4.93 16.56
CA GLY A 5 -5.77 3.96 17.20
C GLY A 5 -7.26 4.26 17.01
N SER A 6 -7.65 5.54 16.97
CA SER A 6 -9.02 5.94 16.59
C SER A 6 -9.42 5.44 15.19
N GLN A 7 -8.41 5.21 14.34
CA GLN A 7 -8.32 4.40 13.11
C GLN A 7 -9.23 3.18 12.98
N TYR A 8 -9.41 2.53 14.13
CA TYR A 8 -9.95 1.19 14.25
C TYR A 8 -11.19 1.17 15.14
N GLN A 9 -11.68 2.34 15.56
CA GLN A 9 -12.91 2.48 16.32
C GLN A 9 -14.08 2.82 15.39
N ASN A 10 -15.25 2.26 15.67
CA ASN A 10 -16.44 2.41 14.83
C ASN A 10 -17.35 3.57 15.27
N THR A 11 -16.83 4.49 16.09
CA THR A 11 -17.59 5.64 16.60
C THR A 11 -17.12 6.96 15.98
N PRO A 12 -18.03 7.82 15.46
CA PRO A 12 -17.67 9.13 14.90
C PRO A 12 -16.92 10.04 15.88
N GLU A 13 -17.22 9.94 17.17
CA GLU A 13 -16.60 10.72 18.24
C GLU A 13 -15.11 10.40 18.35
N ALA A 14 -14.75 9.11 18.31
CA ALA A 14 -13.37 8.67 18.34
C ALA A 14 -12.59 9.17 17.12
N ARG A 15 -13.18 9.12 15.93
CA ARG A 15 -12.57 9.60 14.68
C ARG A 15 -12.30 11.10 14.72
N THR A 16 -13.24 11.85 15.28
CA THR A 16 -13.12 13.30 15.47
C THR A 16 -12.01 13.62 16.46
N ALA A 17 -12.01 12.98 17.63
CA ALA A 17 -10.96 13.13 18.63
C ALA A 17 -9.58 12.74 18.07
N GLY A 18 -9.49 11.66 17.29
CA GLY A 18 -8.24 11.26 16.64
C GLY A 18 -7.70 12.29 15.65
N SER A 19 -8.57 12.93 14.89
CA SER A 19 -8.20 14.03 13.99
C SER A 19 -7.65 15.25 14.76
N GLU A 20 -8.28 15.60 15.88
CA GLU A 20 -7.84 16.70 16.75
C GLU A 20 -6.49 16.39 17.39
N LEU A 21 -6.31 15.17 17.90
CA LEU A 21 -5.04 14.70 18.44
C LEU A 21 -3.93 14.75 17.38
N ASN A 22 -4.19 14.35 16.14
CA ASN A 22 -3.21 14.44 15.06
C ASN A 22 -2.80 15.89 14.77
N GLU A 23 -3.77 16.80 14.73
CA GLU A 23 -3.53 18.24 14.53
C GLU A 23 -2.70 18.85 15.66
N LEU A 24 -2.98 18.47 16.92
CA LEU A 24 -2.17 18.87 18.07
C LEU A 24 -0.74 18.33 17.98
N CYS A 25 -0.56 17.04 17.66
CA CYS A 25 0.77 16.45 17.47
C CYS A 25 1.56 17.20 16.39
N ARG A 26 0.94 17.49 15.25
CA ARG A 26 1.58 18.19 14.13
C ARG A 26 2.06 19.58 14.52
N LYS A 27 1.27 20.35 15.27
CA LYS A 27 1.63 21.70 15.73
C LYS A 27 2.74 21.69 16.78
N SER A 28 2.87 20.62 17.55
CA SER A 28 3.86 20.51 18.61
C SER A 28 5.28 20.22 18.11
N PHE A 29 5.48 19.81 16.85
CA PHE A 29 6.82 19.47 16.35
C PHE A 29 7.77 20.66 16.31
N ASP A 30 7.27 21.87 16.04
CA ASP A 30 8.08 23.09 16.04
C ASP A 30 8.60 23.43 17.45
N LEU A 31 7.99 22.87 18.50
CA LEU A 31 8.39 23.02 19.90
C LEU A 31 9.45 21.99 20.33
N CYS A 32 9.80 21.03 19.48
CA CYS A 32 10.77 19.97 19.76
C CYS A 32 12.02 20.14 18.87
N PRO A 33 13.00 20.99 19.26
CA PRO A 33 14.18 21.27 18.44
C PRO A 33 15.13 20.06 18.32
N THR A 34 15.14 19.18 19.32
CA THR A 34 15.88 17.91 19.30
C THR A 34 14.89 16.75 19.17
N TRP A 35 15.20 15.82 18.26
CA TRP A 35 14.34 14.66 18.02
C TRP A 35 14.98 13.43 18.64
N ASN A 36 14.42 12.99 19.76
CA ASN A 36 14.65 11.63 20.25
C ASN A 36 13.81 10.63 19.43
N LEU A 37 14.03 9.34 19.65
CA LEU A 37 13.32 8.27 18.95
C LEU A 37 11.79 8.40 19.03
N LYS A 38 11.25 8.82 20.18
CA LYS A 38 9.80 8.98 20.38
C LYS A 38 9.24 10.12 19.52
N THR A 39 9.95 11.25 19.44
CA THR A 39 9.60 12.37 18.55
C THR A 39 9.64 11.93 17.09
N MET A 40 10.68 11.19 16.70
CA MET A 40 10.81 10.63 15.35
C MET A 40 9.63 9.70 15.00
N GLN A 41 9.27 8.78 15.89
CA GLN A 41 8.11 7.90 15.73
C GLN A 41 6.80 8.71 15.65
N ALA A 42 6.64 9.77 16.45
CA ALA A 42 5.47 10.63 16.41
C ALA A 42 5.34 11.39 15.08
N ILE A 43 6.46 11.89 14.54
CA ILE A 43 6.51 12.52 13.20
C ILE A 43 6.06 11.52 12.14
N PHE A 44 6.60 10.31 12.15
CA PHE A 44 6.22 9.25 11.21
C PHE A 44 4.72 8.92 11.27
N LEU A 45 4.18 8.66 12.46
CA LEU A 45 2.76 8.32 12.62
C LEU A 45 1.84 9.49 12.22
N THR A 46 2.24 10.73 12.52
CA THR A 46 1.48 11.93 12.13
C THR A 46 1.47 12.12 10.61
N GLU A 47 2.57 11.77 9.94
CA GLU A 47 2.65 11.81 8.49
C GLU A 47 1.68 10.81 7.85
N ILE A 48 1.69 9.55 8.29
CA ILE A 48 0.77 8.52 7.78
C ILE A 48 -0.68 8.95 7.98
N PHE A 49 -1.03 9.41 9.18
CA PHE A 49 -2.39 9.86 9.47
C PHE A 49 -2.78 11.04 8.57
N THR A 50 -1.91 12.03 8.42
CA THR A 50 -2.22 13.24 7.65
C THR A 50 -2.48 12.94 6.18
N LEU A 51 -1.73 12.02 5.59
CA LEU A 51 -1.85 11.66 4.18
C LEU A 51 -3.03 10.72 3.89
N PHE A 52 -3.31 9.75 4.76
CA PHE A 52 -4.32 8.72 4.49
C PHE A 52 -5.65 8.90 5.23
N ARG A 53 -5.65 9.63 6.34
CA ARG A 53 -6.81 9.81 7.24
C ARG A 53 -7.07 11.29 7.57
N GLY A 54 -6.36 12.21 6.92
CA GLY A 54 -6.50 13.65 7.13
C GLY A 54 -7.79 14.24 6.54
N ARG A 55 -8.16 15.42 7.07
CA ARG A 55 -9.31 16.22 6.59
C ARG A 55 -9.07 16.93 5.25
N LYS A 56 -7.88 16.79 4.67
CA LYS A 56 -7.49 17.41 3.41
C LYS A 56 -6.81 16.35 2.53
N PRO A 57 -7.02 16.37 1.20
CA PRO A 57 -6.40 15.43 0.28
C PRO A 57 -4.95 15.85 0.00
N ILE A 58 -4.09 15.69 1.02
CA ILE A 58 -2.66 15.96 0.92
C ILE A 58 -1.98 14.68 0.43
N VAL A 59 -1.12 14.82 -0.59
CA VAL A 59 -0.32 13.70 -1.12
C VAL A 59 1.19 13.94 -1.03
N ARG A 60 1.62 15.17 -0.76
CA ARG A 60 3.04 15.51 -0.64
C ARG A 60 3.53 15.26 0.78
N LEU A 61 4.72 14.66 0.87
CA LEU A 61 5.43 14.47 2.13
C LEU A 61 5.73 15.83 2.81
N SER A 62 5.63 15.85 4.13
CA SER A 62 5.93 17.03 4.93
C SER A 62 7.44 17.22 5.16
N LYS A 63 7.88 18.48 5.33
CA LYS A 63 9.28 18.79 5.66
C LYS A 63 9.79 18.06 6.92
N PRO A 64 9.00 17.94 8.01
CA PRO A 64 9.40 17.13 9.16
C PRO A 64 9.68 15.66 8.81
N PHE A 65 8.82 15.02 8.01
CA PHE A 65 9.04 13.64 7.56
C PHE A 65 10.30 13.51 6.70
N GLU A 66 10.51 14.41 5.73
CA GLU A 66 11.72 14.38 4.88
C GLU A 66 13.00 14.56 5.70
N ALA A 67 12.97 15.42 6.71
CA ALA A 67 14.09 15.62 7.63
C ALA A 67 14.32 14.40 8.54
N LEU A 68 13.25 13.74 8.98
CA LEU A 68 13.33 12.51 9.78
C LEU A 68 14.01 11.42 8.96
N TYR A 69 13.50 11.19 7.76
CA TYR A 69 14.01 10.13 6.90
C TYR A 69 15.47 10.40 6.51
N ARG A 70 15.85 11.67 6.33
CA ARG A 70 17.24 12.08 6.13
C ARG A 70 18.14 11.74 7.30
N ARG A 71 17.76 12.11 8.51
CA ARG A 71 18.56 11.85 9.71
C ARG A 71 18.78 10.35 9.92
N LEU A 72 17.77 9.52 9.70
CA LEU A 72 17.90 8.07 9.83
C LEU A 72 18.85 7.46 8.79
N LEU A 73 18.78 7.90 7.54
CA LEU A 73 19.67 7.45 6.46
C LEU A 73 21.15 7.84 6.71
N GLU A 74 21.38 9.02 7.27
CA GLU A 74 22.73 9.49 7.61
C GLU A 74 23.31 8.67 8.78
N SER A 75 22.50 8.38 9.81
CA SER A 75 22.93 7.53 10.92
C SER A 75 23.16 6.06 10.53
N SER A 76 22.40 5.52 9.57
CA SER A 76 22.55 4.11 9.17
C SER A 76 23.84 3.84 8.40
N GLY A 77 24.41 4.86 7.74
CA GLY A 77 25.62 4.72 6.93
C GLY A 77 26.94 4.83 7.69
N GLN A 78 26.93 5.35 8.93
CA GLN A 78 28.15 5.60 9.71
C GLN A 78 28.43 4.54 10.79
N ASP A 79 27.42 3.83 11.32
CA ASP A 79 27.59 3.06 12.57
C ASP A 79 26.99 1.64 12.58
N TYR A 80 26.43 1.12 11.48
CA TYR A 80 25.95 -0.27 11.48
C TYR A 80 27.09 -1.25 11.23
N ILE A 81 27.99 -1.40 12.20
CA ILE A 81 28.65 -2.69 12.43
C ILE A 81 27.62 -3.47 13.24
N PRO A 82 26.94 -4.49 12.68
CA PRO A 82 26.21 -5.42 13.53
C PRO A 82 27.28 -6.03 14.41
N THR A 83 27.37 -5.61 15.68
CA THR A 83 28.36 -6.14 16.61
C THR A 83 28.19 -7.64 16.60
N PRO A 84 29.12 -8.42 16.01
CA PRO A 84 29.19 -9.81 16.37
C PRO A 84 29.63 -9.72 17.83
N CYS A 85 28.80 -10.17 18.77
CA CYS A 85 29.31 -10.47 20.09
C CYS A 85 30.43 -11.50 19.84
N THR A 86 31.66 -11.01 19.83
CA THR A 86 32.82 -11.79 19.47
C THR A 86 32.90 -12.88 20.54
N SER A 87 32.58 -14.12 20.16
CA SER A 87 32.92 -15.27 20.98
C SER A 87 34.39 -15.12 21.42
N PRO A 88 34.75 -15.51 22.65
CA PRO A 88 35.99 -15.14 23.32
C PRO A 88 37.31 -15.59 22.65
N GLY A 89 37.28 -16.09 21.41
CA GLY A 89 38.43 -16.56 20.65
C GLY A 89 39.11 -15.56 19.70
N ASN A 90 38.51 -14.41 19.38
CA ASN A 90 39.05 -13.50 18.35
C ASN A 90 39.33 -12.08 18.89
N ALA A 91 40.33 -11.93 19.75
CA ALA A 91 40.88 -10.61 20.07
C ALA A 91 41.92 -10.20 18.99
N PRO A 92 41.88 -8.97 18.45
CA PRO A 92 42.76 -8.55 17.35
C PRO A 92 44.21 -8.24 17.79
N SER A 93 44.52 -8.24 19.09
CA SER A 93 45.90 -8.11 19.58
C SER A 93 46.11 -8.72 20.97
N VAL A 94 47.37 -9.07 21.24
CA VAL A 94 47.87 -9.65 22.51
C VAL A 94 47.75 -8.66 23.68
N GLU A 95 47.70 -7.35 23.43
CA GLU A 95 47.54 -6.32 24.48
C GLU A 95 46.16 -6.36 25.14
N SER A 96 45.10 -6.70 24.39
CA SER A 96 43.75 -6.86 24.95
C SER A 96 43.61 -8.08 25.86
N LEU A 97 44.49 -9.07 25.72
CA LEU A 97 44.51 -10.25 26.59
C LEU A 97 45.18 -9.95 27.94
N LEU A 98 46.20 -9.08 27.95
CA LEU A 98 46.99 -8.79 29.16
C LEU A 98 46.22 -7.93 30.17
N ASP A 99 45.39 -7.00 29.71
CA ASP A 99 44.59 -6.13 30.60
C ASP A 99 43.54 -6.93 31.40
N ARG A 100 43.12 -8.10 30.88
CA ARG A 100 42.08 -8.95 31.49
C ARG A 100 42.57 -9.88 32.58
N PHE A 101 43.88 -10.09 32.73
CA PHE A 101 44.45 -10.99 33.74
C PHE A 101 44.95 -10.28 35.01
N VAL A 102 44.95 -8.93 35.06
CA VAL A 102 45.67 -8.21 36.13
C VAL A 102 44.79 -7.57 37.22
N THR A 103 43.47 -7.40 37.09
CA THR A 103 42.69 -6.75 38.17
C THR A 103 41.35 -7.39 38.55
N GLN A 104 41.43 -8.19 39.62
CA GLN A 104 40.56 -8.28 40.80
C GLN A 104 39.08 -8.75 40.75
N PRO A 105 38.58 -9.34 41.88
CA PRO A 105 37.33 -10.07 41.95
C PRO A 105 36.17 -9.19 42.45
N ASN A 106 35.35 -8.66 41.54
CA ASN A 106 33.97 -8.21 41.88
C ASN A 106 33.08 -8.07 40.63
N ASN A 107 33.21 -8.98 39.66
CA ASN A 107 32.74 -8.80 38.28
C ASN A 107 31.23 -8.98 38.03
N GLN A 108 30.43 -9.47 38.98
CA GLN A 108 29.02 -9.78 38.71
C GLN A 108 28.12 -8.53 38.58
N VAL A 109 28.39 -7.48 39.37
CA VAL A 109 27.59 -6.24 39.33
C VAL A 109 27.97 -5.37 38.12
N HIS A 110 29.25 -5.34 37.73
CA HIS A 110 29.68 -4.60 36.54
C HIS A 110 29.26 -5.30 35.24
N GLN A 111 29.33 -6.63 35.15
CA GLN A 111 28.85 -7.36 33.97
C GLN A 111 27.35 -7.21 33.74
N SER A 112 26.52 -7.25 34.80
CA SER A 112 25.08 -7.06 34.66
C SER A 112 24.69 -5.64 34.23
N GLN A 113 25.44 -4.63 34.70
CA GLN A 113 25.25 -3.24 34.28
C GLN A 113 25.72 -2.98 32.84
N ASP A 114 26.76 -3.70 32.39
CA ASP A 114 27.28 -3.67 31.02
C ASP A 114 26.27 -4.29 30.05
N VAL A 115 25.79 -5.51 30.32
CA VAL A 115 24.80 -6.22 29.49
C VAL A 115 23.46 -5.46 29.42
N GLN A 116 23.04 -4.82 30.51
CA GLN A 116 21.85 -3.96 30.50
C GLN A 116 22.01 -2.76 29.57
N SER A 117 23.20 -2.14 29.55
CA SER A 117 23.48 -0.98 28.71
C SER A 117 23.58 -1.37 27.25
N GLU A 118 24.24 -2.50 26.95
CA GLU A 118 24.29 -3.10 25.61
C GLU A 118 22.90 -3.43 25.08
N TRP A 119 22.05 -4.07 25.89
CA TRP A 119 20.69 -4.40 25.50
C TRP A 119 19.87 -3.14 25.16
N LEU A 120 19.94 -2.10 25.98
CA LEU A 120 19.24 -0.83 25.71
C LEU A 120 19.75 -0.14 24.44
N GLN A 121 21.06 -0.17 24.20
CA GLN A 121 21.65 0.34 22.97
C GLN A 121 21.21 -0.46 21.75
N TRP A 122 21.16 -1.79 21.86
CA TRP A 122 20.63 -2.67 20.82
C TRP A 122 19.16 -2.37 20.52
N VAL A 123 18.32 -2.19 21.54
CA VAL A 123 16.90 -1.81 21.38
C VAL A 123 16.76 -0.48 20.65
N ASP A 124 17.55 0.54 21.01
CA ASP A 124 17.50 1.85 20.32
C ASP A 124 17.93 1.72 18.85
N ASN A 125 18.98 0.94 18.57
CA ASN A 125 19.47 0.68 17.23
C ASN A 125 18.43 -0.07 16.37
N GLU A 126 17.87 -1.17 16.88
CA GLU A 126 16.83 -1.93 16.19
C GLU A 126 15.57 -1.08 15.97
N ALA A 127 15.16 -0.27 16.95
CA ALA A 127 14.02 0.62 16.81
C ALA A 127 14.23 1.70 15.73
N ARG A 128 15.46 2.22 15.59
CA ARG A 128 15.82 3.15 14.50
C ARG A 128 15.84 2.46 13.14
N GLN A 129 16.34 1.23 13.07
CA GLN A 129 16.32 0.43 11.84
C GLN A 129 14.89 0.12 11.39
N ARG A 130 14.01 -0.27 12.32
CA ARG A 130 12.58 -0.45 12.04
C ARG A 130 11.92 0.85 11.62
N LEU A 131 12.26 1.99 12.25
CA LEU A 131 11.72 3.28 11.83
C LEU A 131 12.23 3.70 10.43
N LEU A 132 13.49 3.43 10.11
CA LEU A 132 14.07 3.67 8.79
C LEU A 132 13.37 2.83 7.71
N GLY A 133 13.18 1.53 7.97
CA GLY A 133 12.42 0.64 7.11
C GLY A 133 10.98 1.09 6.92
N ALA A 134 10.31 1.51 7.99
CA ALA A 134 8.96 2.07 7.93
C ALA A 134 8.90 3.37 7.09
N CYS A 135 9.87 4.27 7.22
CA CYS A 135 9.98 5.47 6.38
C CYS A 135 10.19 5.10 4.90
N PHE A 136 11.02 4.09 4.62
CA PHE A 136 11.26 3.59 3.27
C PHE A 136 10.00 2.99 2.63
N ILE A 137 9.32 2.09 3.36
CA ILE A 137 8.03 1.52 2.93
C ILE A 137 7.08 2.65 2.59
N PHE A 138 6.95 3.63 3.49
CA PHE A 138 6.00 4.72 3.31
C PHE A 138 6.34 5.64 2.12
N ASP A 139 7.61 6.04 1.95
CA ASP A 139 8.05 6.86 0.81
C ASP A 139 7.83 6.13 -0.54
N LEU A 140 8.10 4.82 -0.60
CA LEU A 140 7.75 4.01 -1.77
C LEU A 140 6.24 3.94 -1.98
N HIS A 141 5.49 3.66 -0.92
CA HIS A 141 4.05 3.55 -0.96
C HIS A 141 3.42 4.83 -1.51
N GLN A 142 3.88 6.01 -1.08
CA GLN A 142 3.45 7.31 -1.63
C GLN A 142 3.75 7.45 -3.12
N SER A 143 4.94 7.03 -3.56
CA SER A 143 5.27 7.11 -4.99
C SER A 143 4.43 6.21 -5.86
N ILE A 144 4.05 5.03 -5.38
CA ILE A 144 3.23 4.10 -6.16
C ILE A 144 1.75 4.49 -6.06
N TYR A 145 1.25 4.75 -4.85
CA TYR A 145 -0.18 5.01 -4.59
C TYR A 145 -0.63 6.37 -5.11
N HIS A 146 0.23 7.38 -5.05
CA HIS A 146 -0.14 8.75 -5.42
C HIS A 146 0.72 9.32 -6.56
N GLN A 147 1.56 8.49 -7.21
CA GLN A 147 2.48 8.91 -8.26
C GLN A 147 3.29 10.18 -7.88
N GLN A 148 3.67 10.27 -6.61
CA GLN A 148 4.46 11.40 -6.11
C GLN A 148 5.96 11.12 -6.29
N PRO A 149 6.76 12.16 -6.55
CA PRO A 149 8.21 12.02 -6.53
C PRO A 149 8.66 11.47 -5.18
N ARG A 150 9.55 10.47 -5.22
CA ARG A 150 10.23 9.98 -4.01
C ARG A 150 11.02 11.12 -3.41
N SER A 151 11.03 11.26 -2.09
CA SER A 151 11.86 12.28 -1.44
C SER A 151 13.35 12.09 -1.78
N LYS A 152 13.78 10.84 -2.06
CA LYS A 152 15.19 10.46 -2.24
C LYS A 152 15.47 9.26 -3.15
N ALA A 153 14.67 8.97 -4.17
CA ALA A 153 14.85 7.78 -5.05
C ALA A 153 16.33 7.50 -5.44
N SER A 154 17.10 8.55 -5.71
CA SER A 154 18.49 8.44 -6.16
C SER A 154 19.55 8.20 -5.06
N ARG A 155 19.18 8.11 -3.77
CA ARG A 155 20.14 7.99 -2.64
C ARG A 155 19.92 6.78 -1.73
N ILE A 156 19.02 5.89 -2.09
CA ILE A 156 18.74 4.70 -1.28
C ILE A 156 19.78 3.62 -1.63
N ASN A 157 20.80 3.48 -0.79
CA ASN A 157 21.74 2.37 -0.90
C ASN A 157 21.05 1.08 -0.41
N PRO A 158 20.95 0.02 -1.23
CA PRO A 158 20.36 -1.25 -0.82
C PRO A 158 20.97 -1.85 0.45
N GLY A 159 22.23 -1.54 0.76
CA GLY A 159 22.92 -1.98 1.97
C GLY A 159 22.44 -1.32 3.27
N HIS A 160 21.58 -0.30 3.22
CA HIS A 160 21.06 0.35 4.44
C HIS A 160 19.92 -0.44 5.11
N PHE A 161 19.33 -1.42 4.42
CA PHE A 161 18.18 -2.15 4.96
C PHE A 161 18.55 -3.58 5.33
N TYR A 162 18.13 -3.95 6.53
CA TYR A 162 18.30 -5.27 7.10
C TYR A 162 16.94 -5.91 7.34
N GLN A 163 16.90 -7.24 7.33
CA GLN A 163 15.77 -7.97 7.88
C GLN A 163 15.59 -7.60 9.35
N PRO A 164 14.36 -7.36 9.82
CA PRO A 164 14.11 -7.11 11.23
C PRO A 164 14.59 -8.29 12.08
N CYS A 165 15.00 -8.00 13.32
CA CYS A 165 15.42 -9.07 14.23
C CYS A 165 14.29 -10.06 14.53
N LEU A 166 14.65 -11.24 15.06
CA LEU A 166 13.69 -12.24 15.51
C LEU A 166 12.73 -11.65 16.55
N GLU A 167 11.45 -12.01 16.43
CA GLU A 167 10.39 -11.49 17.30
C GLU A 167 10.59 -11.89 18.77
N SER A 168 11.27 -13.00 19.04
CA SER A 168 11.68 -13.37 20.39
C SER A 168 12.65 -12.36 20.99
N LEU A 169 13.68 -11.96 20.23
CA LEU A 169 14.68 -10.98 20.67
C LEU A 169 14.06 -9.61 20.90
N TRP A 170 13.12 -9.21 20.04
CA TRP A 170 12.41 -7.94 20.16
C TRP A 170 11.49 -7.89 21.39
N ASN A 171 10.84 -9.01 21.72
CA ASN A 171 9.91 -9.10 22.84
C ASN A 171 10.56 -9.52 24.17
N ALA A 172 11.87 -9.76 24.20
CA ALA A 172 12.58 -10.05 25.44
C ALA A 172 12.31 -8.95 26.46
N GLY A 173 11.83 -9.33 27.66
CA GLY A 173 11.44 -8.38 28.69
C GLY A 173 12.62 -7.90 29.55
N THR A 174 13.76 -8.58 29.45
CA THR A 174 14.96 -8.31 30.25
C THR A 174 16.23 -8.52 29.44
N SER A 175 17.32 -7.88 29.86
CA SER A 175 18.65 -8.03 29.24
C SER A 175 19.16 -9.47 29.31
N SER A 176 18.93 -10.17 30.43
CA SER A 176 19.30 -11.58 30.58
C SER A 176 18.56 -12.49 29.61
N GLU A 177 17.25 -12.27 29.40
CA GLU A 177 16.45 -13.03 28.43
C GLU A 177 16.93 -12.77 27.00
N TRP A 178 17.16 -11.50 26.65
CA TRP A 178 17.70 -11.11 25.35
C TRP A 178 19.04 -11.79 25.07
N GLN A 179 19.98 -11.76 26.03
CA GLN A 179 21.30 -12.37 25.88
C GLN A 179 21.22 -13.89 25.74
N ALA A 180 20.36 -14.55 26.52
CA ALA A 180 20.16 -15.99 26.44
C ALA A 180 19.60 -16.40 25.06
N GLN A 181 18.59 -15.68 24.57
CA GLN A 181 18.00 -15.92 23.25
C GLN A 181 18.97 -15.62 22.12
N GLN A 182 19.75 -14.54 22.23
CA GLN A 182 20.77 -14.17 21.24
C GLN A 182 21.83 -15.26 21.14
N SER A 183 22.27 -15.81 22.28
CA SER A 183 23.26 -16.89 22.33
C SER A 183 22.74 -18.21 21.75
N GLN A 184 21.43 -18.45 21.82
CA GLN A 184 20.78 -19.62 21.24
C GLN A 184 20.50 -19.43 19.74
N SER A 185 20.31 -18.20 19.29
CA SER A 185 20.06 -17.88 17.89
C SER A 185 21.36 -17.68 17.12
N ASN A 186 21.63 -18.51 16.12
CA ASN A 186 22.68 -18.23 15.12
C ASN A 186 22.24 -17.16 14.09
N HIS A 187 21.36 -16.22 14.49
CA HIS A 187 20.75 -15.26 13.59
C HIS A 187 21.62 -14.01 13.45
N ALA A 188 22.33 -13.91 12.31
CA ALA A 188 23.04 -12.69 11.94
C ALA A 188 22.11 -11.74 11.17
N PRO A 189 22.22 -10.41 11.36
CA PRO A 189 21.45 -9.45 10.57
C PRO A 189 21.73 -9.59 9.07
N GLN A 190 20.73 -10.01 8.30
CA GLN A 190 20.85 -10.18 6.86
C GLN A 190 20.40 -8.91 6.14
N GLN A 191 21.25 -8.35 5.27
CA GLN A 191 20.85 -7.24 4.41
C GLN A 191 19.83 -7.70 3.37
N LEU A 192 18.83 -6.85 3.10
CA LEU A 192 17.75 -7.19 2.17
C LEU A 192 18.25 -7.51 0.75
N GLN A 193 19.35 -6.89 0.33
CA GLN A 193 19.93 -7.10 -1.00
C GLN A 193 20.39 -8.55 -1.26
N PHE A 194 20.73 -9.30 -0.21
CA PHE A 194 21.19 -10.68 -0.35
C PHE A 194 20.07 -11.71 -0.28
N ILE A 195 18.84 -11.29 0.04
CA ILE A 195 17.68 -12.18 0.12
C ILE A 195 17.48 -12.92 -1.19
N GLU A 196 17.72 -12.27 -2.33
CA GLU A 196 17.50 -12.85 -3.66
C GLU A 196 18.24 -14.17 -3.92
N HIS A 197 19.41 -14.34 -3.30
CA HIS A 197 20.26 -15.49 -3.53
C HIS A 197 19.83 -16.73 -2.71
N ASP A 198 19.03 -16.55 -1.65
CA ASP A 198 18.57 -17.62 -0.75
C ASP A 198 17.17 -18.18 -1.11
N LEU A 199 16.53 -17.66 -2.17
CA LEU A 199 15.11 -17.86 -2.51
C LEU A 199 14.73 -19.22 -3.12
N THR A 200 15.66 -20.18 -3.22
CA THR A 200 15.34 -21.52 -3.75
C THR A 200 14.46 -22.35 -2.82
N ALA A 201 14.22 -21.89 -1.59
CA ALA A 201 13.25 -22.45 -0.67
C ALA A 201 12.21 -21.39 -0.31
N GLN A 202 10.94 -21.79 -0.22
CA GLN A 202 9.81 -20.98 0.27
C GLN A 202 9.93 -20.60 1.76
N SER A 203 11.13 -20.35 2.25
CA SER A 203 11.46 -20.17 3.66
C SER A 203 11.37 -18.70 4.06
N ASN A 204 10.20 -18.34 4.59
CA ASN A 204 10.01 -17.37 5.67
C ASN A 204 10.73 -16.02 5.49
N PHE A 205 10.18 -15.13 4.64
CA PHE A 205 10.22 -13.70 4.97
C PHE A 205 9.74 -13.59 6.42
N GLY A 206 10.61 -13.15 7.35
CA GLY A 206 10.41 -13.31 8.79
C GLY A 206 8.95 -13.04 9.16
N GLY A 207 8.26 -14.00 9.78
CA GLY A 207 6.79 -14.19 9.71
C GLY A 207 5.87 -13.08 10.24
N THR A 208 6.34 -11.83 10.36
CA THR A 208 5.56 -10.66 10.70
C THR A 208 5.11 -9.91 9.43
N PRO A 209 3.93 -9.27 9.44
CA PRO A 209 3.47 -8.41 8.34
C PRO A 209 4.43 -7.27 8.01
N TYR A 210 5.18 -6.77 9.00
CA TYR A 210 6.15 -5.69 8.81
C TYR A 210 7.34 -6.13 7.94
N SER A 211 7.93 -7.29 8.22
CA SER A 211 9.05 -7.84 7.45
C SER A 211 8.64 -8.18 6.01
N GLU A 212 7.42 -8.69 5.81
CA GLU A 212 6.84 -8.90 4.48
C GLU A 212 6.69 -7.56 3.74
N CYS A 213 6.08 -6.54 4.36
CA CYS A 213 5.93 -5.22 3.76
C CYS A 213 7.26 -4.58 3.39
N LEU A 214 8.27 -4.72 4.24
CA LEU A 214 9.62 -4.23 3.98
C LEU A 214 10.25 -4.93 2.79
N SER A 215 10.12 -6.26 2.71
CA SER A 215 10.65 -7.07 1.62
C SER A 215 9.95 -6.72 0.31
N VAL A 216 8.61 -6.75 0.27
CA VAL A 216 7.82 -6.34 -0.90
C VAL A 216 8.22 -4.95 -1.38
N SER A 217 8.39 -3.99 -0.45
CA SER A 217 8.80 -2.63 -0.79
C SER A 217 10.23 -2.58 -1.35
N PHE A 218 11.15 -3.37 -0.81
CA PHE A 218 12.51 -3.46 -1.33
C PHE A 218 12.55 -3.95 -2.77
N PHE A 219 11.80 -5.01 -3.09
CA PHE A 219 11.70 -5.53 -4.46
C PHE A 219 10.94 -4.56 -5.39
N ALA A 220 9.86 -3.95 -4.91
CA ALA A 220 9.08 -2.98 -5.68
C ALA A 220 9.83 -1.68 -5.97
N ASN A 221 10.87 -1.34 -5.19
CA ASN A 221 11.76 -0.23 -5.50
C ASN A 221 12.55 -0.42 -6.81
N ARG A 222 12.59 -1.64 -7.37
CA ARG A 222 13.20 -1.96 -8.66
C ARG A 222 12.23 -1.84 -9.83
N LEU A 223 10.96 -1.52 -9.58
CA LEU A 223 10.00 -1.30 -10.65
C LEU A 223 10.39 -0.05 -11.45
N PRO A 224 10.10 -0.01 -12.77
CA PRO A 224 10.41 1.14 -13.60
C PRO A 224 9.83 2.45 -13.06
N THR A 225 10.65 3.50 -13.01
CA THR A 225 10.18 4.85 -12.66
C THR A 225 9.33 5.41 -13.79
N ARG A 226 8.18 5.99 -13.44
CA ARG A 226 7.16 6.46 -14.40
C ARG A 226 7.35 7.89 -14.90
N GLU A 227 8.52 8.48 -14.66
CA GLU A 227 8.83 9.84 -15.13
C GLU A 227 8.88 9.92 -16.67
N ASP A 228 9.10 8.80 -17.35
CA ASP A 228 9.05 8.70 -18.81
C ASP A 228 7.63 8.35 -19.30
N SER A 229 6.85 9.42 -19.50
CA SER A 229 5.42 9.44 -19.84
C SER A 229 5.01 8.84 -21.20
N ILE A 230 5.80 7.96 -21.82
CA ILE A 230 5.51 7.48 -23.19
C ILE A 230 5.46 5.95 -23.20
N TYR A 231 4.33 5.44 -22.70
CA TYR A 231 3.89 4.06 -22.76
C TYR A 231 4.73 3.03 -21.97
N LEU A 232 4.01 2.11 -21.30
CA LEU A 232 4.53 0.78 -21.03
C LEU A 232 4.83 0.14 -22.39
N THR A 233 6.05 0.37 -22.90
CA THR A 233 6.56 -0.38 -24.04
C THR A 233 6.58 -1.86 -23.65
N ASP A 234 6.43 -2.80 -24.59
CA ASP A 234 6.48 -4.24 -24.28
C ASP A 234 7.67 -4.63 -23.39
N ARG A 235 8.81 -3.91 -23.52
CA ARG A 235 9.99 -4.06 -22.64
C ARG A 235 9.74 -3.82 -21.15
N GLN A 236 8.82 -2.95 -20.76
CA GLN A 236 8.48 -2.68 -19.36
C GLN A 236 7.56 -3.76 -18.76
N LEU A 237 6.88 -4.55 -19.59
CA LEU A 237 6.02 -5.67 -19.15
C LEU A 237 6.84 -6.88 -18.68
N TYR A 238 8.03 -7.07 -19.24
CA TYR A 238 8.96 -8.16 -18.92
C TYR A 238 10.12 -7.70 -18.03
N HIS A 239 9.91 -6.66 -17.22
CA HIS A 239 10.96 -6.15 -16.34
C HIS A 239 11.30 -7.18 -15.24
N PRO A 240 12.58 -7.49 -14.98
CA PRO A 240 12.96 -8.47 -13.95
C PRO A 240 12.33 -8.22 -12.58
N GLY A 241 12.18 -6.95 -12.18
CA GLY A 241 11.52 -6.58 -10.92
C GLY A 241 10.03 -6.97 -10.83
N VAL A 242 9.32 -7.02 -11.97
CA VAL A 242 7.93 -7.50 -12.04
C VAL A 242 7.91 -9.00 -11.78
N ALA A 243 8.74 -9.76 -12.51
CA ALA A 243 8.85 -11.21 -12.35
C ALA A 243 9.28 -11.61 -10.92
N SER A 244 10.22 -10.88 -10.31
CA SER A 244 10.60 -11.12 -8.91
C SER A 244 9.43 -10.92 -7.95
N LEU A 245 8.62 -9.85 -8.10
CA LEU A 245 7.47 -9.65 -7.23
C LEU A 245 6.40 -10.73 -7.42
N GLU A 246 6.12 -11.12 -8.66
CA GLU A 246 5.12 -12.16 -8.97
C GLU A 246 5.52 -13.54 -8.45
N THR A 247 6.80 -13.89 -8.55
CA THR A 247 7.31 -15.20 -8.11
C THR A 247 7.45 -15.29 -6.60
N LEU A 248 7.88 -14.22 -5.95
CA LEU A 248 8.20 -14.21 -4.52
C LEU A 248 7.02 -13.86 -3.63
N PHE A 249 6.08 -13.05 -4.12
CA PHE A 249 4.94 -12.57 -3.36
C PHE A 249 3.61 -12.75 -4.11
N PRO A 250 3.30 -13.96 -4.63
CA PRO A 250 2.13 -14.19 -5.49
C PRO A 250 0.79 -13.92 -4.80
N THR A 251 0.74 -14.00 -3.47
CA THR A 251 -0.46 -13.85 -2.64
C THR A 251 -0.44 -12.62 -1.75
N SER A 252 0.61 -11.79 -1.82
CA SER A 252 0.69 -10.58 -1.00
C SER A 252 -0.21 -9.48 -1.57
N PRO A 253 -1.24 -9.00 -0.86
CA PRO A 253 -2.11 -7.94 -1.37
C PRO A 253 -1.33 -6.66 -1.70
N LEU A 254 -0.27 -6.36 -0.94
CA LEU A 254 0.58 -5.20 -1.19
C LEU A 254 1.37 -5.33 -2.50
N ALA A 255 2.01 -6.48 -2.73
CA ALA A 255 2.76 -6.74 -3.95
C ALA A 255 1.84 -6.71 -5.19
N LEU A 256 0.69 -7.37 -5.09
CA LEU A 256 -0.33 -7.36 -6.14
C LEU A 256 -0.86 -5.94 -6.41
N THR A 257 -1.02 -5.11 -5.39
CA THR A 257 -1.41 -3.70 -5.58
C THR A 257 -0.33 -2.90 -6.30
N TYR A 258 0.95 -3.09 -5.93
CA TYR A 258 2.07 -2.44 -6.62
C TYR A 258 2.18 -2.87 -8.08
N LEU A 259 1.98 -4.15 -8.37
CA LEU A 259 1.92 -4.67 -9.74
C LEU A 259 0.74 -4.10 -10.52
N ALA A 260 -0.47 -4.13 -9.95
CA ALA A 260 -1.66 -3.53 -10.57
C ALA A 260 -1.44 -2.06 -10.92
N LEU A 261 -0.87 -1.29 -9.99
CA LEU A 261 -0.55 0.11 -10.21
C LEU A 261 0.57 0.28 -11.23
N ASN A 262 1.62 -0.57 -11.24
CA ASN A 262 2.71 -0.56 -12.22
C ASN A 262 2.21 -0.73 -13.67
N HIS A 263 1.10 -1.44 -13.87
CA HIS A 263 0.48 -1.62 -15.17
C HIS A 263 -0.61 -0.58 -15.51
N THR A 264 -0.94 0.34 -14.60
CA THR A 264 -2.07 1.29 -14.74
C THR A 264 -1.64 2.76 -14.83
N PRO A 265 -2.11 3.56 -15.82
CA PRO A 265 -1.88 5.00 -15.86
C PRO A 265 -2.75 5.70 -14.80
N LEU A 266 -2.29 5.70 -13.55
CA LEU A 266 -3.10 6.09 -12.39
C LEU A 266 -3.66 7.50 -12.49
N HIS A 267 -2.86 8.50 -12.89
CA HIS A 267 -3.35 9.87 -13.02
C HIS A 267 -4.47 10.01 -14.06
N ASP A 268 -4.35 9.33 -15.20
CA ASP A 268 -5.42 9.33 -16.21
C ASP A 268 -6.66 8.62 -15.67
N LEU A 269 -6.49 7.48 -14.97
CA LEU A 269 -7.58 6.76 -14.32
C LEU A 269 -8.34 7.63 -13.32
N LEU A 270 -7.61 8.30 -12.42
CA LEU A 270 -8.19 9.19 -11.40
C LEU A 270 -8.81 10.43 -12.03
N ALA A 271 -8.21 10.99 -13.09
CA ALA A 271 -8.75 12.12 -13.83
C ALA A 271 -10.16 11.84 -14.34
N ILE A 272 -10.34 10.67 -14.96
CA ILE A 272 -11.61 10.28 -15.58
C ILE A 272 -12.62 9.84 -14.53
N ALA A 273 -12.22 9.03 -13.54
CA ALA A 273 -13.11 8.62 -12.46
C ALA A 273 -13.57 9.83 -11.61
N GLY A 274 -12.68 10.78 -11.36
CA GLY A 274 -12.88 11.97 -10.55
C GLY A 274 -13.50 13.17 -11.28
N ASP A 275 -13.88 13.03 -12.56
CA ASP A 275 -14.49 14.10 -13.37
C ASP A 275 -13.64 15.39 -13.36
N THR A 276 -12.39 15.28 -13.82
CA THR A 276 -11.35 16.33 -13.87
C THR A 276 -10.62 16.62 -12.55
N TRP A 277 -10.87 15.88 -11.47
CA TRP A 277 -10.21 16.10 -10.17
C TRP A 277 -9.29 14.94 -9.78
N ILE A 278 -8.06 15.28 -9.36
CA ILE A 278 -7.09 14.34 -8.81
C ILE A 278 -6.59 14.92 -7.48
N PHE A 279 -6.73 14.17 -6.38
CA PHE A 279 -6.25 14.57 -5.05
C PHE A 279 -6.66 16.00 -4.64
N GLY A 280 -7.94 16.36 -4.85
CA GLY A 280 -8.48 17.68 -4.54
C GLY A 280 -7.99 18.82 -5.44
N LYS A 281 -7.34 18.51 -6.57
CA LYS A 281 -6.91 19.50 -7.57
C LYS A 281 -7.57 19.23 -8.92
N LYS A 282 -8.11 20.29 -9.51
CA LYS A 282 -8.66 20.22 -10.86
C LYS A 282 -7.53 20.19 -11.90
N ILE A 283 -7.67 19.33 -12.90
CA ILE A 283 -6.76 19.24 -14.03
C ILE A 283 -6.93 20.48 -14.92
N THR A 284 -5.81 21.11 -15.27
CA THR A 284 -5.76 22.27 -16.16
C THR A 284 -4.56 22.15 -17.09
N PRO A 285 -4.66 22.53 -18.37
CA PRO A 285 -5.86 23.04 -19.08
C PRO A 285 -6.90 21.93 -19.38
N PRO A 286 -8.14 22.28 -19.81
CA PRO A 286 -9.17 21.29 -20.15
C PRO A 286 -8.74 20.26 -21.21
N SER A 287 -7.85 20.62 -22.14
CA SER A 287 -7.30 19.68 -23.13
C SER A 287 -6.57 18.50 -22.48
N ALA A 288 -5.95 18.70 -21.31
CA ALA A 288 -5.27 17.62 -20.60
C ALA A 288 -6.24 16.52 -20.12
N PHE A 289 -7.51 16.85 -19.88
CA PHE A 289 -8.54 15.86 -19.58
C PHE A 289 -8.93 15.04 -20.82
N THR A 290 -9.05 15.69 -21.98
CA THR A 290 -9.28 15.01 -23.25
C THR A 290 -8.12 14.07 -23.58
N ASP A 291 -6.87 14.53 -23.39
CA ASP A 291 -5.68 13.72 -23.60
C ASP A 291 -5.63 12.52 -22.64
N ALA A 292 -5.96 12.73 -21.36
CA ALA A 292 -6.06 11.66 -20.37
C ALA A 292 -7.12 10.62 -20.74
N SER A 293 -8.29 11.08 -21.23
CA SER A 293 -9.36 10.20 -21.70
C SER A 293 -8.92 9.35 -22.89
N GLN A 294 -8.23 9.95 -23.87
CA GLN A 294 -7.69 9.24 -25.02
C GLN A 294 -6.64 8.21 -24.60
N ARG A 295 -5.68 8.60 -23.73
CA ARG A 295 -4.65 7.68 -23.22
C ARG A 295 -5.26 6.52 -22.45
N LEU A 296 -6.25 6.78 -21.59
CA LEU A 296 -6.92 5.74 -20.81
C LEU A 296 -7.71 4.77 -21.70
N LYS A 297 -8.35 5.27 -22.77
CA LYS A 297 -9.00 4.43 -23.78
C LYS A 297 -8.00 3.51 -24.49
N ILE A 298 -6.86 4.05 -24.92
CA ILE A 298 -5.78 3.25 -25.54
C ILE A 298 -5.28 2.19 -24.56
N TRP A 299 -4.99 2.59 -23.32
CA TRP A 299 -4.55 1.69 -22.26
C TRP A 299 -5.57 0.57 -22.02
N SER A 300 -6.86 0.90 -21.94
CA SER A 300 -7.91 -0.10 -21.66
C SER A 300 -7.94 -1.25 -22.68
N SER A 301 -7.38 -1.06 -23.88
CA SER A 301 -7.26 -2.05 -24.95
C SER A 301 -5.89 -2.74 -25.02
N SER A 302 -5.02 -2.53 -24.02
CA SER A 302 -3.66 -3.08 -23.99
C SER A 302 -3.54 -4.33 -23.12
N ILE A 303 -2.45 -5.07 -23.30
CA ILE A 303 -2.05 -6.18 -22.43
C ILE A 303 -1.78 -5.71 -20.99
N ALA A 304 -1.24 -4.50 -20.81
CA ALA A 304 -1.01 -3.91 -19.50
C ALA A 304 -2.32 -3.75 -18.71
N ALA A 305 -3.41 -3.36 -19.36
CA ALA A 305 -4.70 -3.27 -18.68
C ALA A 305 -5.25 -4.65 -18.28
N ALA A 306 -4.99 -5.70 -19.07
CA ALA A 306 -5.34 -7.06 -18.69
C ALA A 306 -4.53 -7.55 -17.48
N GLN A 307 -3.22 -7.32 -17.45
CA GLN A 307 -2.36 -7.63 -16.29
C GLN A 307 -2.80 -6.85 -15.05
N ALA A 308 -3.02 -5.54 -15.18
CA ALA A 308 -3.52 -4.69 -14.10
C ALA A 308 -4.83 -5.24 -13.52
N THR A 309 -5.76 -5.64 -14.39
CA THR A 309 -7.06 -6.18 -14.00
C THR A 309 -6.92 -7.53 -13.29
N GLN A 310 -6.01 -8.40 -13.75
CA GLN A 310 -5.76 -9.68 -13.09
C GLN A 310 -5.24 -9.47 -11.67
N HIS A 311 -4.24 -8.61 -11.47
CA HIS A 311 -3.72 -8.28 -10.15
C HIS A 311 -4.78 -7.60 -9.27
N ALA A 312 -5.54 -6.64 -9.81
CA ALA A 312 -6.63 -5.98 -9.10
C ALA A 312 -7.71 -6.96 -8.63
N CYS A 313 -8.10 -7.93 -9.48
CA CYS A 313 -9.04 -8.98 -9.08
C CYS A 313 -8.49 -9.87 -7.96
N ARG A 314 -7.19 -10.19 -7.97
CA ARG A 314 -6.54 -10.92 -6.86
C ARG A 314 -6.51 -10.10 -5.57
N VAL A 315 -6.23 -8.79 -5.64
CA VAL A 315 -6.33 -7.90 -4.46
C VAL A 315 -7.75 -7.92 -3.90
N LEU A 316 -8.76 -7.81 -4.77
CA LEU A 316 -10.16 -7.81 -4.34
C LEU A 316 -10.56 -9.18 -3.76
N SER A 317 -10.16 -10.30 -4.35
CA SER A 317 -10.47 -11.64 -3.81
C SER A 317 -9.89 -11.86 -2.41
N LEU A 318 -8.70 -11.31 -2.15
CA LEU A 318 -8.01 -11.45 -0.87
C LEU A 318 -8.52 -10.49 0.21
N THR A 319 -9.00 -9.31 -0.18
CA THR A 319 -9.26 -8.23 0.78
C THR A 319 -10.74 -7.92 0.99
N LEU A 320 -11.63 -8.18 0.03
CA LEU A 320 -13.01 -7.67 0.06
C LEU A 320 -13.80 -8.09 1.31
N ASN A 321 -13.53 -9.28 1.83
CA ASN A 321 -14.18 -9.83 3.03
C ASN A 321 -13.35 -9.67 4.31
N CYS A 322 -12.16 -9.10 4.22
CA CYS A 322 -11.25 -8.94 5.34
C CYS A 322 -11.42 -7.57 5.99
N GLN A 323 -11.29 -7.52 7.31
CA GLN A 323 -11.18 -6.24 8.01
C GLN A 323 -9.88 -5.53 7.57
N PRO A 324 -9.88 -4.20 7.49
CA PRO A 324 -8.68 -3.45 7.12
C PRO A 324 -7.56 -3.71 8.13
N SER A 325 -6.40 -4.12 7.63
CA SER A 325 -5.22 -4.39 8.47
C SER A 325 -4.42 -3.11 8.71
N CYS A 326 -4.34 -2.27 7.68
CA CYS A 326 -3.61 -1.01 7.67
C CYS A 326 -4.54 0.14 7.29
N ILE A 327 -4.27 1.34 7.81
CA ILE A 327 -5.04 2.55 7.51
C ILE A 327 -4.89 3.02 6.05
N THR A 328 -4.01 2.39 5.27
CA THR A 328 -3.80 2.67 3.84
C THR A 328 -4.50 1.68 2.92
N ASP A 329 -5.03 0.56 3.45
CA ASP A 329 -5.60 -0.54 2.67
C ASP A 329 -6.80 -0.11 1.82
N TYR A 330 -7.60 0.85 2.30
CA TYR A 330 -8.75 1.36 1.55
C TYR A 330 -8.36 1.85 0.15
N TRP A 331 -7.14 2.38 -0.02
CA TRP A 331 -6.67 2.89 -1.30
C TRP A 331 -6.36 1.78 -2.29
N SER A 332 -5.86 0.62 -1.84
CA SER A 332 -5.58 -0.51 -2.73
C SER A 332 -6.88 -1.08 -3.32
N VAL A 333 -7.92 -1.20 -2.49
CA VAL A 333 -9.26 -1.64 -2.87
C VAL A 333 -9.90 -0.61 -3.79
N TYR A 334 -9.77 0.66 -3.37
CA TYR A 334 -9.77 1.89 -4.16
C TYR A 334 -9.50 1.72 -5.65
N VAL A 335 -8.19 1.68 -5.93
CA VAL A 335 -7.66 1.65 -7.27
C VAL A 335 -7.97 0.35 -7.99
N SER A 336 -8.05 -0.78 -7.26
CA SER A 336 -8.37 -2.08 -7.86
C SER A 336 -9.74 -2.08 -8.51
N VAL A 337 -10.77 -1.52 -7.87
CA VAL A 337 -12.11 -1.45 -8.48
C VAL A 337 -12.18 -0.46 -9.64
N LEU A 338 -11.42 0.63 -9.58
CA LEU A 338 -11.31 1.57 -10.70
C LEU A 338 -10.63 0.94 -11.92
N ILE A 339 -9.59 0.12 -11.71
CA ILE A 339 -8.92 -0.65 -12.77
C ILE A 339 -9.95 -1.57 -13.44
N CYS A 340 -10.68 -2.36 -12.65
CA CYS A 340 -11.73 -3.26 -13.17
C CYS A 340 -12.80 -2.49 -13.95
N TRP A 341 -13.26 -1.35 -13.42
CA TRP A 341 -14.23 -0.47 -14.08
C TRP A 341 -13.73 0.06 -15.43
N ALA A 342 -12.52 0.64 -15.46
CA ALA A 342 -11.96 1.22 -16.69
C ALA A 342 -11.68 0.17 -17.76
N PHE A 343 -11.18 -1.02 -17.35
CA PHE A 343 -10.99 -2.14 -18.26
C PHE A 343 -12.33 -2.69 -18.79
N GLY A 344 -13.33 -2.83 -17.93
CA GLY A 344 -14.65 -3.36 -18.29
C GLY A 344 -15.45 -2.44 -19.22
N HIS A 345 -15.18 -1.13 -19.21
CA HIS A 345 -15.92 -0.14 -20.01
C HIS A 345 -15.93 -0.45 -21.52
N ARG A 346 -14.83 -0.97 -22.08
CA ARG A 346 -14.75 -1.32 -23.52
C ARG A 346 -15.73 -2.43 -23.94
N PHE A 347 -16.14 -3.27 -23.00
CA PHE A 347 -17.08 -4.37 -23.23
C PHE A 347 -18.55 -3.96 -23.00
N GLN A 348 -18.78 -2.84 -22.32
CA GLN A 348 -20.13 -2.30 -22.14
C GLN A 348 -20.66 -1.70 -23.45
N THR A 349 -19.79 -1.08 -24.25
CA THR A 349 -20.16 -0.45 -25.53
C THR A 349 -20.56 -1.45 -26.63
N SER A 350 -20.09 -2.71 -26.59
CA SER A 350 -20.49 -3.70 -27.60
C SER A 350 -21.89 -4.27 -27.35
N ILE A 351 -22.35 -4.27 -26.09
CA ILE A 351 -23.67 -4.77 -25.70
C ILE A 351 -24.77 -3.80 -26.18
N SER A 352 -24.49 -2.51 -26.21
CA SER A 352 -25.43 -1.49 -26.70
C SER A 352 -25.56 -1.44 -28.24
N ALA A 353 -24.53 -1.88 -28.98
CA ALA A 353 -24.55 -1.87 -30.45
C ALA A 353 -25.28 -3.07 -31.07
N GLY A 354 -25.48 -4.17 -30.33
CA GLY A 354 -26.19 -5.38 -30.78
C GLY A 354 -27.72 -5.30 -30.71
N GLY A 355 -28.29 -4.21 -30.20
CA GLY A 355 -29.74 -4.02 -30.03
C GLY A 355 -30.43 -3.15 -31.08
N SER A 356 -29.72 -2.73 -32.14
CA SER A 356 -30.31 -1.93 -33.22
C SER A 356 -30.85 -2.84 -34.33
N GLY A 357 -32.00 -3.47 -34.09
CA GLY A 357 -32.69 -4.30 -35.06
C GLY A 357 -34.21 -4.18 -34.95
N THR A 358 -34.80 -3.48 -35.93
CA THR A 358 -36.24 -3.40 -36.27
C THR A 358 -37.12 -2.47 -35.43
N LEU A 359 -37.28 -1.25 -35.95
CA LEU A 359 -38.46 -0.40 -35.76
C LEU A 359 -39.70 -1.12 -36.32
N SER A 360 -40.49 -1.77 -35.48
CA SER A 360 -41.89 -2.07 -35.78
C SER A 360 -42.77 -1.08 -35.03
N ARG A 361 -43.24 -0.07 -35.77
CA ARG A 361 -44.41 0.73 -35.40
C ARG A 361 -45.59 -0.22 -35.26
N ASN A 362 -46.18 -0.31 -34.07
CA ASN A 362 -47.60 -0.62 -33.96
C ASN A 362 -48.26 0.37 -33.00
N ASN A 363 -49.27 1.01 -33.58
CA ASN A 363 -50.13 2.01 -32.97
C ASN A 363 -51.37 1.27 -32.45
N SER A 364 -51.65 1.33 -31.15
CA SER A 364 -52.99 1.06 -30.64
C SER A 364 -53.16 1.71 -29.28
N SER A 365 -53.96 2.77 -29.29
CA SER A 365 -54.49 3.52 -28.16
C SER A 365 -55.59 2.73 -27.44
N SER A 366 -55.51 2.59 -26.12
CA SER A 366 -56.67 2.64 -25.21
C SER A 366 -56.28 2.53 -23.73
N ALA A 367 -56.53 3.64 -23.02
CA ALA A 367 -57.16 3.75 -21.69
C ALA A 367 -56.52 3.14 -20.41
N LEU A 368 -56.19 4.08 -19.50
CA LEU A 368 -56.53 4.17 -18.06
C LEU A 368 -55.90 3.20 -17.03
N SER A 369 -55.30 3.87 -16.02
CA SER A 369 -55.09 3.50 -14.60
C SER A 369 -54.15 2.34 -14.24
N SER A 370 -52.99 2.67 -13.69
CA SER A 370 -52.67 2.44 -12.27
C SER A 370 -51.41 3.23 -11.89
N MET A 371 -51.45 3.84 -10.71
CA MET A 371 -50.25 4.32 -10.02
C MET A 371 -49.53 3.08 -9.49
N ASP A 372 -48.30 2.82 -9.94
CA ASP A 372 -47.43 1.82 -9.31
C ASP A 372 -46.02 2.40 -9.17
N ASP A 373 -45.75 2.78 -7.92
CA ASP A 373 -44.59 2.41 -7.12
C ASP A 373 -43.23 2.30 -7.84
N ASP A 374 -42.42 3.34 -7.65
CA ASP A 374 -41.00 3.38 -8.00
C ASP A 374 -40.23 2.48 -7.02
N GLY A 375 -40.32 1.17 -7.25
CA GLY A 375 -39.67 0.13 -6.48
C GLY A 375 -38.16 0.14 -6.68
N ALA A 376 -37.44 0.97 -5.92
CA ALA A 376 -36.02 0.79 -5.70
C ALA A 376 -35.80 -0.57 -5.00
N GLN A 377 -35.58 -1.63 -5.77
CA GLN A 377 -35.23 -2.94 -5.22
C GLN A 377 -33.98 -2.80 -4.35
N VAL A 378 -34.16 -2.93 -3.04
CA VAL A 378 -33.08 -3.10 -2.07
C VAL A 378 -32.38 -4.42 -2.41
N GLN A 379 -31.33 -4.36 -3.24
CA GLN A 379 -30.46 -5.52 -3.47
C GLN A 379 -29.91 -5.97 -2.13
N SER A 380 -30.10 -7.23 -1.77
CA SER A 380 -29.59 -7.77 -0.51
C SER A 380 -28.06 -7.70 -0.52
N ALA A 381 -27.45 -7.49 0.64
CA ALA A 381 -25.99 -7.45 0.77
C ALA A 381 -25.33 -8.75 0.25
N ASP A 382 -26.03 -9.88 0.38
CA ASP A 382 -25.59 -11.16 -0.15
C ASP A 382 -25.62 -11.23 -1.69
N ASP A 383 -26.61 -10.62 -2.35
CA ASP A 383 -26.68 -10.53 -3.81
C ASP A 383 -25.54 -9.66 -4.37
N VAL A 384 -25.26 -8.52 -3.73
CA VAL A 384 -24.14 -7.64 -4.09
C VAL A 384 -22.81 -8.39 -3.96
N ARG A 385 -22.61 -9.10 -2.84
CA ARG A 385 -21.39 -9.88 -2.59
C ARG A 385 -21.22 -11.01 -3.59
N LEU A 386 -22.30 -11.73 -3.90
CA LEU A 386 -22.28 -12.81 -4.89
C LEU A 386 -21.90 -12.28 -6.28
N LYS A 387 -22.52 -11.19 -6.74
CA LYS A 387 -22.18 -10.54 -8.02
C LYS A 387 -20.72 -10.10 -8.09
N ALA A 388 -20.20 -9.52 -7.01
CA ALA A 388 -18.80 -9.13 -6.93
C ALA A 388 -17.86 -10.34 -7.05
N LEU A 389 -18.14 -11.43 -6.32
CA LEU A 389 -17.34 -12.65 -6.37
C LEU A 389 -17.41 -13.33 -7.75
N THR A 390 -18.61 -13.44 -8.35
CA THR A 390 -18.77 -13.98 -9.70
C THR A 390 -17.95 -13.21 -10.73
N TYR A 391 -17.96 -11.87 -10.66
CA TYR A 391 -17.11 -11.04 -11.50
C TYR A 391 -15.63 -11.36 -11.28
N ILE A 392 -15.16 -11.32 -10.02
CA ILE A 392 -13.75 -11.53 -9.67
C ILE A 392 -13.28 -12.92 -10.12
N GLU A 393 -14.00 -13.97 -9.78
CA GLU A 393 -13.67 -15.36 -10.13
C GLU A 393 -13.66 -15.56 -11.65
N GLY A 394 -14.63 -15.01 -12.37
CA GLY A 394 -14.68 -15.12 -13.83
C GLY A 394 -13.54 -14.37 -14.52
N MET A 395 -13.06 -13.26 -13.96
CA MET A 395 -11.88 -12.55 -14.47
C MET A 395 -10.58 -13.31 -14.16
N LEU A 396 -10.48 -13.95 -12.99
CA LEU A 396 -9.33 -14.76 -12.59
C LEU A 396 -9.25 -16.11 -13.29
N ALA A 397 -10.38 -16.63 -13.78
CA ALA A 397 -10.43 -17.87 -14.56
C ALA A 397 -9.83 -17.72 -15.97
N LEU A 398 -9.63 -16.49 -16.45
CA LEU A 398 -9.07 -16.20 -17.76
C LEU A 398 -7.57 -15.91 -17.68
N SER A 399 -6.83 -16.35 -18.70
CA SER A 399 -5.44 -15.90 -18.91
C SER A 399 -5.40 -14.40 -19.24
N VAL A 400 -4.23 -13.77 -19.14
CA VAL A 400 -4.07 -12.35 -19.49
C VAL A 400 -4.40 -12.12 -20.97
N GLU A 401 -4.03 -13.06 -21.83
CA GLU A 401 -4.29 -13.07 -23.26
C GLU A 401 -5.80 -13.23 -23.54
N ASP A 402 -6.48 -14.14 -22.84
CA ASP A 402 -7.92 -14.35 -22.98
C ASP A 402 -8.72 -13.16 -22.45
N LEU A 403 -8.24 -12.49 -21.39
CA LEU A 403 -8.81 -11.24 -20.91
C LEU A 403 -8.80 -10.17 -22.01
N LEU A 404 -7.76 -10.15 -22.84
CA LEU A 404 -7.62 -9.22 -23.94
C LEU A 404 -8.49 -9.57 -25.16
N VAL A 405 -8.41 -10.80 -25.66
CA VAL A 405 -8.94 -11.20 -26.97
C VAL A 405 -10.39 -11.71 -26.91
N ASN A 406 -10.81 -12.28 -25.78
CA ASN A 406 -12.10 -12.93 -25.72
C ASN A 406 -13.25 -11.90 -25.58
N HIS A 407 -13.91 -11.58 -26.69
CA HIS A 407 -15.03 -10.63 -26.74
C HIS A 407 -16.39 -11.21 -26.29
N THR A 408 -16.50 -12.53 -26.07
CA THR A 408 -17.79 -13.18 -25.76
C THR A 408 -18.11 -13.23 -24.26
N ALA A 409 -17.18 -12.85 -23.39
CA ALA A 409 -17.41 -12.78 -21.96
C ALA A 409 -18.16 -11.48 -21.58
N SER A 410 -19.49 -11.52 -21.63
CA SER A 410 -20.38 -10.42 -21.17
C SER A 410 -20.06 -9.96 -19.74
N LEU A 411 -19.53 -10.87 -18.90
CA LEU A 411 -19.10 -10.64 -17.53
C LEU A 411 -18.04 -9.54 -17.40
N LYS A 412 -17.15 -9.39 -18.39
CA LYS A 412 -16.05 -8.41 -18.32
C LYS A 412 -16.55 -6.96 -18.18
N GLY A 413 -17.72 -6.67 -18.74
CA GLY A 413 -18.38 -5.38 -18.64
C GLY A 413 -19.30 -5.22 -17.43
N ASP A 414 -19.59 -6.28 -16.67
CA ASP A 414 -20.50 -6.22 -15.52
C ASP A 414 -19.75 -5.91 -14.21
N THR A 415 -19.18 -4.72 -14.14
CA THR A 415 -18.45 -4.24 -12.96
C THR A 415 -19.37 -3.71 -11.86
N SER A 416 -20.70 -3.78 -12.05
CA SER A 416 -21.68 -3.15 -11.17
C SER A 416 -21.62 -3.72 -9.74
N GLY A 417 -21.62 -5.04 -9.61
CA GLY A 417 -21.56 -5.74 -8.31
C GLY A 417 -20.27 -5.41 -7.55
N VAL A 418 -19.12 -5.45 -8.22
CA VAL A 418 -17.83 -5.17 -7.57
C VAL A 418 -17.69 -3.70 -7.13
N ILE A 419 -18.23 -2.75 -7.90
CA ILE A 419 -18.25 -1.32 -7.54
C ILE A 419 -19.09 -1.11 -6.27
N VAL A 420 -20.28 -1.70 -6.20
CA VAL A 420 -21.17 -1.56 -5.03
C VAL A 420 -20.56 -2.23 -3.81
N ALA A 421 -20.01 -3.44 -3.94
CA ALA A 421 -19.38 -4.16 -2.83
C ALA A 421 -18.18 -3.38 -2.25
N VAL A 422 -17.31 -2.85 -3.10
CA VAL A 422 -16.17 -2.03 -2.65
C VAL A 422 -16.66 -0.74 -2.00
N ARG A 423 -17.66 -0.07 -2.58
CA ARG A 423 -18.23 1.16 -1.98
C ARG A 423 -18.76 0.89 -0.56
N GLN A 424 -19.56 -0.17 -0.38
CA GLN A 424 -20.10 -0.55 0.93
C GLN A 424 -18.98 -0.83 1.94
N ARG A 425 -17.91 -1.51 1.53
CA ARG A 425 -16.73 -1.72 2.38
C ARG A 425 -16.07 -0.41 2.79
N LEU A 426 -15.87 0.53 1.84
CA LEU A 426 -15.27 1.83 2.13
C LEU A 426 -16.15 2.69 3.05
N GLU A 427 -17.47 2.59 2.93
CA GLU A 427 -18.43 3.27 3.81
C GLU A 427 -18.28 2.80 5.27
N LEU A 428 -17.99 1.52 5.51
CA LEU A 428 -17.69 1.00 6.86
C LEU A 428 -16.41 1.59 7.46
N GLU A 429 -15.43 1.94 6.62
CA GLU A 429 -14.19 2.59 7.07
C GLU A 429 -14.34 4.11 7.27
N SER A 430 -15.30 4.74 6.60
CA SER A 430 -15.50 6.20 6.56
C SER A 430 -16.36 6.73 7.69
N VAL A 431 -16.21 6.17 8.89
CA VAL A 431 -16.98 6.55 10.07
C VAL A 431 -16.80 8.04 10.37
N GLY A 432 -17.92 8.77 10.42
CA GLY A 432 -17.94 10.21 10.68
C GLY A 432 -17.46 11.10 9.52
N GLY A 433 -17.12 10.55 8.35
CA GLY A 433 -16.77 11.34 7.16
C GLY A 433 -15.57 12.28 7.33
N THR A 434 -14.64 11.93 8.23
CA THR A 434 -13.53 12.82 8.61
C THR A 434 -12.33 12.75 7.66
N CYS A 435 -12.17 11.66 6.92
CA CYS A 435 -11.09 11.47 5.95
C CYS A 435 -11.52 11.94 4.56
N SER A 436 -10.93 13.04 4.08
CA SER A 436 -11.33 13.66 2.80
C SER A 436 -11.13 12.71 1.63
N LEU A 437 -9.96 12.06 1.53
CA LEU A 437 -9.66 11.20 0.38
C LEU A 437 -10.59 9.98 0.32
N LEU A 438 -10.89 9.37 1.47
CA LEU A 438 -11.82 8.25 1.56
C LEU A 438 -13.26 8.65 1.19
N VAL A 439 -13.72 9.81 1.67
CA VAL A 439 -15.02 10.37 1.29
C VAL A 439 -15.10 10.65 -0.21
N ASP A 440 -14.03 11.21 -0.79
CA ASP A 440 -13.94 11.44 -2.23
C ASP A 440 -14.01 10.12 -3.01
N CYS A 441 -13.29 9.08 -2.57
CA CYS A 441 -13.34 7.74 -3.17
C CYS A 441 -14.77 7.17 -3.19
N ILE A 442 -15.48 7.24 -2.06
CA ILE A 442 -16.88 6.78 -1.96
C ILE A 442 -17.77 7.57 -2.92
N GLY A 443 -17.62 8.90 -2.93
CA GLY A 443 -18.38 9.78 -3.83
C GLY A 443 -18.16 9.46 -5.30
N VAL A 444 -16.92 9.16 -5.71
CA VAL A 444 -16.59 8.71 -7.06
C VAL A 444 -17.30 7.39 -7.39
N LEU A 445 -17.22 6.38 -6.52
CA LEU A 445 -17.88 5.09 -6.76
C LEU A 445 -19.41 5.22 -6.81
N SER A 446 -20.00 6.09 -5.99
CA SER A 446 -21.43 6.43 -6.04
C SER A 446 -21.82 7.04 -7.38
N LYS A 447 -21.02 7.96 -7.91
CA LYS A 447 -21.26 8.57 -9.24
C LYS A 447 -21.16 7.51 -10.34
N ILE A 448 -20.11 6.69 -10.33
CA ILE A 448 -19.93 5.61 -11.31
C ILE A 448 -21.11 4.64 -11.29
N SER A 449 -21.61 4.27 -10.10
CA SER A 449 -22.78 3.40 -9.97
C SER A 449 -24.07 4.02 -10.53
N LYS A 450 -24.24 5.35 -10.37
CA LYS A 450 -25.46 6.07 -10.80
C LYS A 450 -25.47 6.41 -12.28
N SER A 451 -24.32 6.73 -12.87
CA SER A 451 -24.22 7.14 -14.28
C SER A 451 -24.50 6.02 -15.29
N GLY A 452 -24.74 4.79 -14.84
CA GLY A 452 -25.09 3.66 -15.69
C GLY A 452 -23.98 3.25 -16.67
N LYS A 453 -24.33 2.42 -17.67
CA LYS A 453 -23.42 1.82 -18.68
C LYS A 453 -22.93 2.79 -19.77
N GLY A 454 -23.04 4.11 -19.58
CA GLY A 454 -22.77 5.02 -20.69
C GLY A 454 -22.70 6.47 -20.28
N LYS A 455 -21.46 6.93 -20.09
CA LYS A 455 -20.87 8.13 -20.72
C LYS A 455 -19.50 8.35 -20.10
N TRP A 456 -18.53 7.61 -20.63
CA TRP A 456 -17.26 8.28 -20.90
C TRP A 456 -17.53 9.13 -22.15
N PHE A 457 -17.03 10.37 -22.17
CA PHE A 457 -17.28 11.45 -23.14
C PHE A 457 -18.45 12.37 -22.79
#